data_AF-L7VF23-F1
#
_entry.id   AF-L7VF23-F1
#
_cell.length_a   1.000
_cell.length_b   1.000
_cell.length_c   1.000
_cell.angle_alpha   90.00
_cell.angle_beta   90.00
_cell.angle_gamma   90.00
#
_symmetry.space_group_name_H-M   'P 1'
#
loop_
_entity.id
_entity.type
_entity.pdbx_description
1 polymer ?
#
loop_
_entity_poly.entity_id
_entity_poly.type
_entity_poly.pdbx_seq_one_letter_code
_entity_poly.pdbx_strand_id
1 'polypeptide(L)'
;MLLTAIAATVVIVSWVLTRPPPSTHEQPSAQDTRLVEQPLVGLGGGVTVRQLTQDEPFSLVALTGDLVGTSARMRARQSDGSWGPWYQAEYETAAPDEQGAGAPATAGTSERPRSTEPVFVGTTNTVEIAVTRPIDAPVTQPPPTGEPEPVDLGYRPATKELPFGQNISAVLISPPQAPAGTHWTPPTGVTMPGQAPPIISRADWGADEALRCESPEYDRAVRAAVVHHTAGSNDYSPLESAGIVKAIYTYHSKTLGWCDIAYNALVDKYGQIFEGSAGGLTKPVEGFHTGGFNRDTWGVAMIGNFDDVAPTPLQIRAVGRLLGWRLGIAEVDPKSMVELESTGSSYTTVPGGAIAKLPAIFTHRDVGNTDCPGNAAYALMDEIREIASHFNDPPEELLKSLEGGAIYQRWQELGAMNSVLGAPTSPEADGADGARYATFAKGAMYWSPTTGAQPVTGAIYDAWASLSYERGPLGLPTSAEIQEPLRITQNFQHGVLNFQRLTGNVSEVVNGITTPLATKPPSGPMVPPEHFSLPIHPIIP
;
A
#
# COMPACT_ATOMS: atom_id res chain seq x y z
N MET A 1 -45.06 57.69 -58.83
CA MET A 1 -45.27 57.75 -57.37
C MET A 1 -44.46 56.60 -56.78
N LEU A 2 -43.23 56.84 -56.32
CA LEU A 2 -42.75 57.42 -55.05
C LEU A 2 -42.20 56.29 -54.13
N LEU A 3 -40.88 56.33 -53.91
CA LEU A 3 -40.08 55.94 -52.71
C LEU A 3 -40.03 54.44 -52.26
N THR A 4 -38.87 53.75 -52.36
CA THR A 4 -37.82 53.47 -51.30
C THR A 4 -38.32 52.62 -50.12
N ALA A 5 -37.58 51.77 -49.41
CA ALA A 5 -36.25 51.17 -49.42
C ALA A 5 -36.19 50.22 -48.19
N ILE A 6 -35.36 49.18 -48.26
CA ILE A 6 -34.45 48.65 -47.21
C ILE A 6 -35.00 48.25 -45.82
N ALA A 7 -34.59 47.03 -45.43
CA ALA A 7 -34.69 46.39 -44.13
C ALA A 7 -34.22 47.24 -42.93
N ALA A 8 -34.75 46.98 -41.73
CA ALA A 8 -34.00 46.39 -40.61
C ALA A 8 -34.68 46.58 -39.24
N THR A 9 -34.63 45.50 -38.46
CA THR A 9 -34.53 45.43 -36.98
C THR A 9 -35.80 45.52 -36.11
N VAL A 10 -35.80 44.62 -35.10
CA VAL A 10 -36.68 44.49 -33.91
C VAL A 10 -38.06 43.91 -34.25
N VAL A 11 -38.51 42.74 -33.79
CA VAL A 11 -38.61 42.13 -32.45
C VAL A 11 -38.73 40.60 -32.74
N ILE A 12 -38.03 39.65 -32.11
CA ILE A 12 -38.33 39.02 -30.83
C ILE A 12 -37.13 38.12 -30.49
N VAL A 13 -36.30 38.56 -29.54
CA VAL A 13 -35.51 37.67 -28.69
C VAL A 13 -36.40 37.31 -27.53
N SER A 14 -36.69 36.02 -27.33
CA SER A 14 -36.87 35.34 -26.02
C SER A 14 -37.54 33.98 -26.24
N TRP A 15 -36.81 33.04 -26.84
CA TRP A 15 -37.04 31.59 -26.69
C TRP A 15 -35.69 30.89 -26.57
N VAL A 16 -34.89 31.36 -25.62
CA VAL A 16 -33.77 30.62 -25.03
C VAL A 16 -33.76 31.06 -23.58
N LEU A 17 -34.22 30.21 -22.67
CA LEU A 17 -33.87 30.13 -21.24
C LEU A 17 -34.91 29.24 -20.55
N THR A 18 -34.57 27.96 -20.42
CA THR A 18 -34.86 27.04 -19.30
C THR A 18 -34.47 25.63 -19.75
N ARG A 19 -33.16 25.42 -19.96
CA ARG A 19 -32.62 24.08 -19.73
C ARG A 19 -32.57 23.92 -18.21
N PRO A 20 -33.14 22.85 -17.62
CA PRO A 20 -32.78 22.52 -16.25
C PRO A 20 -31.25 22.34 -16.24
N PRO A 21 -30.55 22.80 -15.19
CA PRO A 21 -29.12 22.56 -15.10
C PRO A 21 -28.87 21.05 -15.26
N PRO A 22 -27.72 20.63 -15.80
CA PRO A 22 -27.34 19.23 -15.68
C PRO A 22 -27.49 18.91 -14.20
N SER A 23 -28.30 17.91 -13.88
CA SER A 23 -28.31 17.35 -12.55
C SER A 23 -26.85 17.09 -12.25
N THR A 24 -26.29 17.87 -11.32
CA THR A 24 -25.13 17.43 -10.58
C THR A 24 -25.49 16.01 -10.20
N HIS A 25 -24.79 15.03 -10.76
CA HIS A 25 -24.65 13.79 -10.05
C HIS A 25 -24.03 14.24 -8.74
N GLU A 26 -24.89 14.51 -7.77
CA GLU A 26 -24.54 14.47 -6.38
C GLU A 26 -24.05 13.03 -6.24
N GLN A 27 -22.72 12.87 -6.37
CA GLN A 27 -22.09 11.67 -5.87
C GLN A 27 -22.68 11.52 -4.48
N PRO A 28 -23.30 10.36 -4.16
CA PRO A 28 -23.83 10.18 -2.82
C PRO A 28 -22.68 10.51 -1.88
N SER A 29 -22.86 11.52 -1.02
CA SER A 29 -21.86 11.80 -0.01
C SER A 29 -21.75 10.51 0.79
N ALA A 30 -20.59 9.84 0.68
CA ALA A 30 -20.25 8.82 1.65
C ALA A 30 -20.32 9.56 2.99
N GLN A 31 -21.30 9.23 3.83
CA GLN A 31 -21.41 9.88 5.13
C GLN A 31 -20.06 9.76 5.85
N ASP A 32 -19.54 10.88 6.37
CA ASP A 32 -18.24 10.88 7.05
C ASP A 32 -18.24 9.87 8.21
N THR A 33 -17.07 9.32 8.53
CA THR A 33 -16.89 8.45 9.70
C THR A 33 -17.41 9.16 10.95
N ARG A 34 -18.35 8.54 11.65
CA ARG A 34 -18.94 9.07 12.89
C ARG A 34 -18.20 8.54 14.10
N LEU A 35 -17.90 9.43 15.05
CA LEU A 35 -17.30 9.10 16.34
C LEU A 35 -18.28 9.42 17.46
N VAL A 36 -18.53 8.46 18.35
CA VAL A 36 -19.38 8.65 19.54
C VAL A 36 -18.57 8.26 20.78
N GLU A 37 -18.30 9.23 21.64
CA GLU A 37 -17.61 8.99 22.92
C GLU A 37 -18.63 8.67 24.02
N GLN A 38 -18.41 7.58 24.76
CA GLN A 38 -19.22 7.17 25.89
C GLN A 38 -18.35 6.93 27.13
N PRO A 39 -18.53 7.70 28.22
CA PRO A 39 -17.81 7.48 29.47
C PRO A 39 -18.10 6.11 30.09
N LEU A 40 -17.05 5.37 30.45
CA LEU A 40 -17.18 4.10 31.16
C LEU A 40 -17.20 4.36 32.67
N VAL A 41 -18.41 4.56 33.22
CA VAL A 41 -18.60 4.89 34.64
C VAL A 41 -18.55 3.63 35.53
N GLY A 42 -17.96 3.77 36.72
CA GLY A 42 -17.89 2.76 37.77
C GLY A 42 -16.88 1.63 37.53
N LEU A 43 -15.83 1.84 36.71
CA LEU A 43 -14.74 0.88 36.60
C LEU A 43 -13.89 0.95 37.88
N GLY A 44 -13.93 -0.09 38.71
CA GLY A 44 -13.08 -0.20 39.90
C GLY A 44 -11.73 -0.86 39.61
N GLY A 45 -10.94 -1.09 40.65
CA GLY A 45 -9.77 -1.97 40.57
C GLY A 45 -10.16 -3.43 40.32
N GLY A 46 -9.31 -4.18 39.61
CA GLY A 46 -9.62 -5.51 39.11
C GLY A 46 -10.37 -5.47 37.77
N VAL A 47 -11.14 -6.52 37.47
CA VAL A 47 -11.85 -6.67 36.19
C VAL A 47 -13.28 -6.14 36.30
N THR A 48 -13.64 -5.20 35.45
CA THR A 48 -15.02 -4.72 35.27
C THR A 48 -15.47 -4.92 33.83
N VAL A 49 -16.69 -5.43 33.62
CA VAL A 49 -17.30 -5.53 32.29
C VAL A 49 -18.39 -4.46 32.15
N ARG A 50 -18.39 -3.75 31.01
CA ARG A 50 -19.41 -2.77 30.64
C ARG A 50 -20.00 -3.12 29.29
N GLN A 51 -21.32 -3.15 29.23
CA GLN A 51 -22.05 -3.27 27.97
C GLN A 51 -22.46 -1.87 27.52
N LEU A 52 -22.13 -1.53 26.28
CA LEU A 52 -22.57 -0.31 25.62
C LEU A 52 -23.52 -0.66 24.48
N THR A 53 -24.53 0.17 24.28
CA THR A 53 -25.53 -0.01 23.21
C THR A 53 -25.92 1.36 22.66
N GLN A 54 -26.06 1.47 21.34
CA GLN A 54 -26.58 2.66 20.69
C GLN A 54 -27.46 2.27 19.49
N ASP A 55 -28.36 3.17 19.09
CA ASP A 55 -29.35 2.91 18.04
C ASP A 55 -28.71 2.76 16.64
N GLU A 56 -27.64 3.51 16.37
CA GLU A 56 -26.91 3.44 15.10
C GLU A 56 -25.76 2.43 15.16
N PRO A 57 -25.57 1.58 14.14
CA PRO A 57 -24.50 0.60 14.16
C PRO A 57 -23.13 1.26 14.10
N PHE A 58 -22.15 0.61 14.71
CA PHE A 58 -20.73 0.94 14.69
C PHE A 58 -19.92 -0.34 14.50
N SER A 59 -18.64 -0.23 14.15
CA SER A 59 -17.83 -1.42 13.85
C SER A 59 -16.42 -1.41 14.43
N LEU A 60 -15.94 -0.26 14.93
CA LEU A 60 -14.71 -0.21 15.71
C LEU A 60 -14.95 0.42 17.08
N VAL A 61 -14.13 0.03 18.05
CA VAL A 61 -14.14 0.57 19.41
C VAL A 61 -12.71 0.83 19.86
N ALA A 62 -12.46 2.02 20.41
CA ALA A 62 -11.20 2.37 21.06
C ALA A 62 -11.46 2.85 22.50
N LEU A 63 -10.44 2.86 23.35
CA LEU A 63 -10.50 3.51 24.65
C LEU A 63 -9.63 4.76 24.68
N THR A 64 -10.06 5.76 25.46
CA THR A 64 -9.28 6.95 25.80
C THR A 64 -9.38 7.24 27.30
N GLY A 65 -8.37 7.87 27.89
CA GLY A 65 -8.37 8.27 29.30
C GLY A 65 -7.03 8.02 29.99
N ASP A 66 -7.05 7.77 31.30
CA ASP A 66 -5.88 7.29 32.04
C ASP A 66 -5.86 5.76 32.04
N LEU A 67 -5.03 5.17 31.18
CA LEU A 67 -4.94 3.73 31.00
C LEU A 67 -3.70 3.11 31.68
N VAL A 68 -3.06 3.83 32.61
CA VAL A 68 -1.87 3.29 33.31
C VAL A 68 -2.22 1.97 34.00
N GLY A 69 -1.45 0.93 33.66
CA GLY A 69 -1.66 -0.42 34.19
C GLY A 69 -3.02 -1.03 33.85
N THR A 70 -3.71 -0.51 32.83
CA THR A 70 -5.09 -0.88 32.49
C THR A 70 -5.20 -1.63 31.17
N SER A 71 -5.42 -2.94 31.19
CA SER A 71 -5.70 -3.68 29.95
C SER A 71 -7.20 -3.71 29.64
N ALA A 72 -7.55 -3.73 28.35
CA ALA A 72 -8.93 -3.84 27.93
C ALA A 72 -9.13 -4.91 26.85
N ARG A 73 -10.27 -5.59 26.90
CA ARG A 73 -10.72 -6.51 25.85
C ARG A 73 -12.13 -6.13 25.42
N MET A 74 -12.43 -6.35 24.15
CA MET A 74 -13.69 -5.96 23.54
C MET A 74 -14.31 -7.14 22.78
N ARG A 75 -15.63 -7.26 22.84
CA ARG A 75 -16.38 -8.19 21.98
C ARG A 75 -17.70 -7.55 21.54
N ALA A 76 -18.15 -7.91 20.35
CA ALA A 76 -19.43 -7.45 19.81
C ALA A 76 -20.50 -8.53 19.88
N ARG A 77 -21.75 -8.06 20.01
CA ARG A 77 -22.92 -8.91 19.81
C ARG A 77 -23.20 -9.01 18.32
N GLN A 78 -23.32 -10.22 17.82
CA GLN A 78 -23.61 -10.52 16.42
C GLN A 78 -25.10 -10.33 16.12
N SER A 79 -25.45 -10.28 14.84
CA SER A 79 -26.83 -10.09 14.38
C SER A 79 -27.79 -11.23 14.78
N ASP A 80 -27.25 -12.44 14.99
CA ASP A 80 -27.98 -13.60 15.52
C ASP A 80 -28.19 -13.54 17.05
N GLY A 81 -27.68 -12.49 17.70
CA GLY A 81 -27.77 -12.24 19.14
C GLY A 81 -26.69 -12.93 19.98
N SER A 82 -25.81 -13.73 19.37
CA SER A 82 -24.66 -14.36 20.04
C SER A 82 -23.52 -13.36 20.28
N TRP A 83 -22.57 -13.73 21.13
CA TRP A 83 -21.37 -12.92 21.41
C TRP A 83 -20.17 -13.47 20.66
N GLY A 84 -19.43 -12.60 19.98
CA GLY A 84 -18.16 -12.94 19.35
C GLY A 84 -17.04 -13.19 20.38
N PRO A 85 -15.82 -13.53 19.89
CA PRO A 85 -14.65 -13.68 20.74
C PRO A 85 -14.19 -12.34 21.31
N TRP A 86 -13.33 -12.40 22.32
CA TRP A 86 -12.72 -11.24 22.96
C TRP A 86 -11.41 -10.84 22.27
N TYR A 87 -11.36 -9.62 21.75
CA TYR A 87 -10.17 -9.00 21.16
C TYR A 87 -9.46 -8.12 22.18
N GLN A 88 -8.13 -8.23 22.25
CA GLN A 88 -7.31 -7.37 23.10
C GLN A 88 -7.20 -5.98 22.46
N ALA A 89 -7.38 -4.94 23.25
CA ALA A 89 -7.10 -3.57 22.83
C ALA A 89 -5.63 -3.28 23.20
N GLU A 90 -4.81 -3.08 22.17
CA GLU A 90 -3.41 -2.67 22.32
C GLU A 90 -3.34 -1.19 22.62
N TYR A 91 -2.40 -0.78 23.47
CA TYR A 91 -2.16 0.64 23.69
C TYR A 91 -1.66 1.30 22.43
N GLU A 92 -2.04 2.55 22.25
CA GLU A 92 -1.43 3.36 21.22
C GLU A 92 0.00 3.75 21.63
N THR A 93 0.98 3.07 21.05
CA THR A 93 2.41 3.26 21.33
C THR A 93 3.10 4.08 20.23
N ALA A 94 2.32 4.55 19.26
CA ALA A 94 2.84 5.17 18.06
C ALA A 94 2.76 6.71 18.05
N ALA A 95 2.57 7.33 19.22
CA ALA A 95 2.53 8.78 19.35
C ALA A 95 3.72 9.46 18.64
N PRO A 96 3.51 10.63 18.00
CA PRO A 96 4.59 11.37 17.36
C PRO A 96 5.74 11.64 18.32
N ASP A 97 6.98 11.45 17.86
CA ASP A 97 8.17 11.76 18.64
C ASP A 97 8.20 13.28 18.94
N GLU A 98 8.52 13.70 20.17
CA GLU A 98 8.62 15.13 20.49
C GLU A 98 9.75 15.79 19.68
N GLN A 99 9.41 16.73 18.80
CA GLN A 99 10.38 17.49 18.02
C GLN A 99 11.14 18.50 18.89
N GLY A 100 12.43 18.24 19.17
CA GLY A 100 13.40 19.31 19.40
C GLY A 100 14.40 19.14 20.56
N ALA A 101 15.68 19.15 20.21
CA ALA A 101 16.77 19.44 21.14
C ALA A 101 16.57 20.82 21.79
N GLY A 102 16.23 20.87 23.09
CA GLY A 102 16.33 22.10 23.89
C GLY A 102 15.28 22.33 24.96
N ALA A 103 14.18 21.58 25.02
CA ALA A 103 13.28 21.63 26.18
C ALA A 103 13.85 20.71 27.28
N PRO A 104 14.14 21.20 28.50
CA PRO A 104 14.53 20.30 29.58
C PRO A 104 13.36 19.36 29.82
N ALA A 105 13.59 18.05 29.67
CA ALA A 105 12.67 17.02 30.10
C ALA A 105 12.25 17.32 31.53
N THR A 106 11.05 17.87 31.70
CA THR A 106 10.42 17.94 33.02
C THR A 106 10.02 16.52 33.35
N ALA A 107 10.97 15.78 33.89
CA ALA A 107 10.73 14.53 34.59
C ALA A 107 9.64 14.80 35.64
N GLY A 108 8.40 14.42 35.36
CA GLY A 108 7.30 14.63 36.31
C GLY A 108 5.88 14.44 35.78
N THR A 109 5.58 14.75 34.52
CA THR A 109 4.22 14.60 33.96
C THR A 109 4.25 13.76 32.69
N SER A 110 4.73 12.54 32.90
CA SER A 110 5.06 11.49 31.94
C SER A 110 3.99 11.16 30.91
N GLU A 111 4.45 10.94 29.68
CA GLU A 111 3.89 9.99 28.71
C GLU A 111 3.33 8.76 29.46
N ARG A 112 2.01 8.67 29.51
CA ARG A 112 1.26 7.56 30.10
C ARG A 112 0.35 7.05 28.99
N PRO A 113 0.03 5.75 28.91
CA PRO A 113 -0.91 5.26 27.91
C PRO A 113 -2.24 5.99 28.08
N ARG A 114 -2.64 6.76 27.04
CA ARG A 114 -3.87 7.56 27.04
C ARG A 114 -4.94 7.06 26.09
N SER A 115 -4.59 6.13 25.22
CA SER A 115 -5.48 5.58 24.20
C SER A 115 -5.09 4.15 23.82
N THR A 116 -6.02 3.46 23.16
CA THR A 116 -5.77 2.19 22.48
C THR A 116 -5.95 2.36 20.98
N GLU A 117 -5.38 1.45 20.20
CA GLU A 117 -5.75 1.27 18.80
C GLU A 117 -7.27 0.97 18.68
N PRO A 118 -7.95 1.43 17.62
CA PRO A 118 -9.36 1.13 17.39
C PRO A 118 -9.52 -0.32 16.92
N VAL A 119 -10.18 -1.13 17.75
CA VAL A 119 -10.40 -2.56 17.49
C VAL A 119 -11.63 -2.73 16.62
N PHE A 120 -11.46 -3.28 15.41
CA PHE A 120 -12.59 -3.72 14.59
C PHE A 120 -13.28 -4.93 15.24
N VAL A 121 -14.58 -4.86 15.46
CA VAL A 121 -15.37 -5.90 16.14
C VAL A 121 -16.50 -6.46 15.26
N GLY A 122 -16.56 -6.03 14.00
CA GLY A 122 -17.70 -6.27 13.12
C GLY A 122 -18.84 -5.27 13.34
N THR A 123 -19.74 -5.15 12.37
CA THR A 123 -20.88 -4.24 12.47
C THR A 123 -21.84 -4.68 13.59
N THR A 124 -22.05 -3.82 14.58
CA THR A 124 -22.90 -4.10 15.74
C THR A 124 -23.55 -2.83 16.31
N ASN A 125 -24.61 -3.01 17.09
CA ASN A 125 -25.18 -1.98 17.94
C ASN A 125 -24.77 -2.14 19.40
N THR A 126 -24.06 -3.22 19.76
CA THR A 126 -23.81 -3.59 21.15
C THR A 126 -22.45 -4.24 21.32
N VAL A 127 -21.66 -3.69 22.26
CA VAL A 127 -20.37 -4.25 22.65
C VAL A 127 -20.30 -4.48 24.15
N GLU A 128 -19.47 -5.44 24.54
CA GLU A 128 -18.97 -5.56 25.89
C GLU A 128 -17.48 -5.22 25.91
N ILE A 129 -17.10 -4.44 26.92
CA ILE A 129 -15.74 -3.99 27.17
C ILE A 129 -15.36 -4.48 28.57
N ALA A 130 -14.40 -5.40 28.63
CA ALA A 130 -13.79 -5.85 29.86
C ALA A 130 -12.53 -5.02 30.12
N VAL A 131 -12.52 -4.27 31.22
CA VAL A 131 -11.39 -3.42 31.62
C VAL A 131 -10.78 -3.98 32.91
N THR A 132 -9.49 -4.26 32.90
CA THR A 132 -8.72 -4.70 34.05
C THR A 132 -7.84 -3.56 34.54
N ARG A 133 -8.03 -3.11 35.78
CA ARG A 133 -7.31 -1.96 36.36
C ARG A 133 -6.51 -2.37 37.61
N PRO A 134 -5.48 -1.61 38.02
CA PRO A 134 -4.80 -1.79 39.30
C PRO A 134 -5.80 -1.86 40.46
N ILE A 135 -5.53 -2.68 41.49
CA ILE A 135 -6.50 -2.95 42.56
C ILE A 135 -6.88 -1.70 43.38
N ASP A 136 -5.97 -0.74 43.44
CA ASP A 136 -6.09 0.55 44.11
C ASP A 136 -6.58 1.66 43.18
N ALA A 137 -6.89 1.35 41.92
CA ALA A 137 -7.36 2.32 40.95
C ALA A 137 -8.71 2.93 41.38
N PRO A 138 -8.84 4.26 41.35
CA PRO A 138 -10.05 4.94 41.81
C PRO A 138 -11.21 4.74 40.83
N VAL A 139 -12.42 4.66 41.36
CA VAL A 139 -13.62 4.18 40.65
C VAL A 139 -14.23 5.23 39.73
N THR A 140 -14.09 5.06 38.43
CA THR A 140 -14.47 6.04 37.39
C THR A 140 -15.86 6.68 37.60
N GLN A 141 -15.95 8.00 37.42
CA GLN A 141 -17.14 8.78 37.76
C GLN A 141 -17.81 9.33 36.49
N PRO A 142 -19.10 9.71 36.53
CA PRO A 142 -19.69 10.44 35.42
C PRO A 142 -19.00 11.80 35.20
N PRO A 143 -19.04 12.36 33.98
CA PRO A 143 -18.56 13.71 33.71
C PRO A 143 -19.26 14.72 34.64
N PRO A 144 -18.58 15.77 35.12
CA PRO A 144 -19.22 16.80 35.93
C PRO A 144 -20.35 17.48 35.15
N THR A 145 -21.56 17.47 35.72
CA THR A 145 -22.74 18.11 35.12
C THR A 145 -22.57 19.63 35.14
N GLY A 146 -22.38 20.27 33.98
CA GLY A 146 -22.50 21.73 33.86
C GLY A 146 -21.56 22.48 32.92
N GLU A 147 -20.68 21.83 32.15
CA GLU A 147 -19.92 22.56 31.12
C GLU A 147 -20.77 22.73 29.84
N PRO A 148 -20.79 23.93 29.22
CA PRO A 148 -21.47 24.13 27.94
C PRO A 148 -20.86 23.21 26.88
N GLU A 149 -21.72 22.63 26.05
CA GLU A 149 -21.35 21.99 24.78
C GLU A 149 -20.29 22.85 24.08
N PRO A 150 -19.09 22.31 23.80
CA PRO A 150 -18.08 23.07 23.07
C PRO A 150 -18.67 23.56 21.75
N VAL A 151 -18.30 24.77 21.35
CA VAL A 151 -18.46 25.21 19.96
C VAL A 151 -17.86 24.10 19.08
N ASP A 152 -18.60 23.64 18.08
CA ASP A 152 -18.14 22.60 17.15
C ASP A 152 -16.89 23.09 16.40
N LEU A 153 -15.72 22.67 16.88
CA LEU A 153 -14.41 23.00 16.31
C LEU A 153 -13.97 21.94 15.27
N GLY A 154 -14.74 20.88 15.04
CA GLY A 154 -14.35 19.77 14.15
C GLY A 154 -13.24 18.84 14.69
N TYR A 155 -12.61 19.14 15.82
CA TYR A 155 -11.64 18.30 16.55
C TYR A 155 -11.64 18.62 18.05
N ARG A 156 -11.23 17.66 18.91
CA ARG A 156 -10.99 17.90 20.35
C ARG A 156 -9.48 18.02 20.62
N PRO A 157 -8.97 19.16 21.12
CA PRO A 157 -7.56 19.27 21.48
C PRO A 157 -7.22 18.29 22.62
N ALA A 158 -6.20 17.46 22.43
CA ALA A 158 -5.67 16.55 23.45
C ALA A 158 -5.10 17.26 24.71
N THR A 159 -5.09 18.60 24.71
CA THR A 159 -4.48 19.45 25.75
C THR A 159 -5.44 19.95 26.82
N LYS A 160 -6.74 19.61 26.79
CA LYS A 160 -7.60 19.85 27.96
C LYS A 160 -7.34 18.78 29.02
N GLU A 161 -6.29 19.00 29.81
CA GLU A 161 -6.10 18.29 31.09
C GLU A 161 -7.25 18.68 32.04
N LEU A 162 -8.39 17.99 31.93
CA LEU A 162 -9.32 17.90 33.05
C LEU A 162 -8.52 17.31 34.22
N PRO A 163 -8.59 17.87 35.44
CA PRO A 163 -7.93 17.27 36.60
C PRO A 163 -8.37 15.81 36.69
N PHE A 164 -7.41 14.87 36.56
CA PHE A 164 -7.59 13.43 36.32
C PHE A 164 -8.29 12.68 37.46
N GLY A 165 -9.52 13.06 37.74
CA GLY A 165 -10.48 12.14 38.28
C GLY A 165 -10.89 11.16 37.19
N GLN A 166 -10.22 10.01 37.12
CA GLN A 166 -10.88 8.72 36.92
C GLN A 166 -11.66 8.45 35.60
N ASN A 167 -11.68 9.27 34.54
CA ASN A 167 -12.62 9.03 33.43
C ASN A 167 -11.98 8.36 32.20
N ILE A 168 -12.21 7.05 32.06
CA ILE A 168 -11.96 6.27 30.84
C ILE A 168 -13.22 6.32 29.98
N SER A 169 -13.08 6.59 28.69
CA SER A 169 -14.17 6.61 27.71
C SER A 169 -13.96 5.55 26.64
N ALA A 170 -15.06 5.02 26.11
CA ALA A 170 -15.07 4.25 24.87
C ALA A 170 -15.43 5.16 23.70
N VAL A 171 -14.70 5.05 22.59
CA VAL A 171 -14.98 5.73 21.33
C VAL A 171 -15.55 4.69 20.38
N LEU A 172 -16.85 4.81 20.09
CA LEU A 172 -17.57 3.96 19.14
C LEU A 172 -17.49 4.61 17.75
N ILE A 173 -17.00 3.86 16.77
CA ILE A 173 -16.64 4.39 15.45
C ILE A 173 -17.49 3.71 14.38
N SER A 174 -18.21 4.51 13.61
CA SER A 174 -19.05 4.07 12.49
C SER A 174 -18.44 4.56 11.17
N PRO A 175 -17.68 3.73 10.44
CA PRO A 175 -17.19 4.11 9.12
C PRO A 175 -18.32 4.16 8.09
N PRO A 176 -18.16 4.94 6.99
CA PRO A 176 -19.06 4.85 5.85
C PRO A 176 -19.11 3.42 5.33
N GLN A 177 -20.32 2.93 5.04
CA GLN A 177 -20.47 1.69 4.31
C GLN A 177 -20.07 1.89 2.84
N ALA A 178 -19.37 0.91 2.27
CA ALA A 178 -19.17 0.87 0.84
C ALA A 178 -20.54 0.85 0.12
N PRO A 179 -20.68 1.54 -1.04
CA PRO A 179 -21.93 1.50 -1.80
C PRO A 179 -22.37 0.06 -2.09
N ALA A 180 -23.66 -0.21 -1.92
CA ALA A 180 -24.23 -1.51 -2.25
C ALA A 180 -24.01 -1.81 -3.76
N GLY A 181 -23.27 -2.87 -4.07
CA GLY A 181 -22.95 -3.29 -5.45
C GLY A 181 -21.49 -3.10 -5.88
N THR A 182 -20.62 -2.54 -5.02
CA THR A 182 -19.18 -2.58 -5.26
C THR A 182 -18.70 -4.03 -5.20
N HIS A 183 -18.11 -4.53 -6.30
CA HIS A 183 -17.50 -5.85 -6.34
C HIS A 183 -15.98 -5.71 -6.34
N TRP A 184 -15.33 -6.20 -5.29
CA TRP A 184 -13.88 -6.41 -5.31
C TRP A 184 -13.57 -7.68 -6.08
N THR A 185 -12.72 -7.58 -7.10
CA THR A 185 -12.12 -8.74 -7.78
C THR A 185 -10.62 -8.69 -7.54
N PRO A 186 -10.02 -9.74 -6.95
CA PRO A 186 -8.58 -9.77 -6.78
C PRO A 186 -7.90 -9.71 -8.15
N PRO A 187 -6.76 -9.01 -8.29
CA PRO A 187 -5.99 -9.01 -9.52
C PRO A 187 -5.66 -10.45 -9.94
N THR A 188 -6.06 -10.84 -11.15
CA THR A 188 -5.80 -12.18 -11.71
C THR A 188 -4.63 -12.21 -12.70
N GLY A 189 -4.04 -11.05 -12.98
CA GLY A 189 -2.90 -10.92 -13.88
C GLY A 189 -1.59 -11.40 -13.22
N VAL A 190 -0.70 -11.95 -14.05
CA VAL A 190 0.68 -12.24 -13.65
C VAL A 190 1.35 -10.93 -13.23
N THR A 191 1.81 -10.85 -11.98
CA THR A 191 2.57 -9.68 -11.53
C THR A 191 3.97 -9.73 -12.11
N MET A 192 4.49 -8.61 -12.60
CA MET A 192 5.82 -8.61 -13.22
C MET A 192 6.91 -8.43 -12.14
N PRO A 193 8.12 -8.99 -12.32
CA PRO A 193 9.24 -8.69 -11.43
C PRO A 193 9.54 -7.19 -11.38
N GLY A 194 9.83 -6.66 -10.19
CA GLY A 194 10.13 -5.24 -10.00
C GLY A 194 8.92 -4.29 -10.11
N GLN A 195 7.74 -4.79 -10.51
CA GLN A 195 6.54 -3.97 -10.63
C GLN A 195 5.97 -3.64 -9.26
N ALA A 196 5.75 -2.34 -9.02
CA ALA A 196 5.06 -1.84 -7.84
C ALA A 196 3.73 -2.61 -7.65
N PRO A 197 3.43 -3.06 -6.42
CA PRO A 197 2.18 -3.75 -6.18
C PRO A 197 0.98 -2.81 -6.42
N PRO A 198 -0.20 -3.35 -6.77
CA PRO A 198 -1.40 -2.54 -6.91
C PRO A 198 -1.75 -1.91 -5.56
N ILE A 199 -1.82 -0.57 -5.54
CA ILE A 199 -2.09 0.23 -4.35
C ILE A 199 -3.41 0.96 -4.55
N ILE A 200 -4.29 0.86 -3.56
CA ILE A 200 -5.49 1.68 -3.42
C ILE A 200 -5.06 3.02 -2.84
N SER A 201 -5.13 4.07 -3.65
CA SER A 201 -4.69 5.40 -3.26
C SER A 201 -5.58 5.99 -2.17
N ARG A 202 -5.09 7.03 -1.48
CA ARG A 202 -5.88 7.81 -0.53
C ARG A 202 -7.21 8.29 -1.11
N ALA A 203 -7.20 8.76 -2.35
CA ALA A 203 -8.42 9.18 -3.03
C ALA A 203 -9.39 8.01 -3.27
N ASP A 204 -8.88 6.82 -3.62
CA ASP A 204 -9.71 5.65 -3.96
C ASP A 204 -10.38 5.03 -2.73
N TRP A 205 -9.68 4.96 -1.58
CA TRP A 205 -10.33 4.54 -0.33
C TRP A 205 -11.11 5.68 0.33
N GLY A 206 -10.92 6.92 -0.13
CA GLY A 206 -11.69 8.11 0.21
C GLY A 206 -11.22 8.81 1.48
N ALA A 207 -9.91 8.96 1.65
CA ALA A 207 -9.30 9.77 2.70
C ALA A 207 -9.87 11.18 2.70
N ASP A 208 -10.31 11.65 3.87
CA ASP A 208 -10.65 13.05 4.06
C ASP A 208 -9.37 13.87 4.30
N GLU A 209 -8.79 14.40 3.23
CA GLU A 209 -7.55 15.18 3.27
C GLU A 209 -7.65 16.47 4.11
N ALA A 210 -8.85 16.88 4.54
CA ALA A 210 -9.01 18.01 5.46
C ALA A 210 -8.65 17.65 6.91
N LEU A 211 -8.56 16.35 7.25
CA LEU A 211 -8.21 15.90 8.61
C LEU A 211 -6.71 15.87 8.88
N ARG A 212 -5.88 15.90 7.83
CA ARG A 212 -4.42 15.86 7.99
C ARG A 212 -3.80 17.25 8.15
N CYS A 213 -2.58 17.28 8.68
CA CYS A 213 -1.73 18.47 8.67
C CYS A 213 -1.32 18.87 7.23
N GLU A 214 -0.95 20.14 7.04
CA GLU A 214 -0.69 20.70 5.70
C GLU A 214 0.48 20.02 4.97
N SER A 215 1.57 19.72 5.66
CA SER A 215 2.81 19.18 5.08
C SER A 215 3.29 17.91 5.79
N PRO A 216 3.49 16.80 5.06
CA PRO A 216 4.15 15.61 5.59
C PRO A 216 5.60 15.87 5.97
N GLU A 217 6.08 15.17 6.99
CA GLU A 217 7.49 15.12 7.36
C GLU A 217 8.23 14.10 6.49
N TYR A 218 9.46 14.44 6.09
CA TYR A 218 10.30 13.58 5.27
C TYR A 218 11.66 13.40 5.91
N ASP A 219 12.03 12.14 6.08
CA ASP A 219 13.35 11.73 6.49
C ASP A 219 14.38 11.88 5.38
N ARG A 220 15.65 11.70 5.75
CA ARG A 220 16.75 11.67 4.78
C ARG A 220 16.68 10.43 3.90
N ALA A 221 16.32 9.29 4.48
CA ALA A 221 16.20 8.02 3.79
C ALA A 221 15.29 7.06 4.57
N VAL A 222 14.76 6.05 3.88
CA VAL A 222 14.22 4.86 4.57
C VAL A 222 15.36 3.87 4.72
N ARG A 223 15.60 3.41 5.95
CA ARG A 223 16.64 2.44 6.28
C ARG A 223 16.07 1.10 6.67
N ALA A 224 14.82 1.06 7.14
CA ALA A 224 14.15 -0.16 7.57
C ALA A 224 12.63 -0.07 7.40
N ALA A 225 11.96 -1.21 7.50
CA ALA A 225 10.51 -1.29 7.56
C ALA A 225 10.04 -1.96 8.86
N VAL A 226 8.93 -1.46 9.40
CA VAL A 226 8.32 -1.99 10.63
C VAL A 226 6.96 -2.60 10.31
N VAL A 227 6.79 -3.88 10.64
CA VAL A 227 5.54 -4.61 10.45
C VAL A 227 4.69 -4.55 11.71
N HIS A 228 3.43 -4.18 11.52
CA HIS A 228 2.40 -4.05 12.53
C HIS A 228 1.18 -4.92 12.22
N HIS A 229 0.27 -5.04 13.20
CA HIS A 229 -1.11 -5.45 12.97
C HIS A 229 -2.07 -4.37 13.50
N THR A 230 -3.36 -4.44 13.17
CA THR A 230 -4.36 -3.51 13.73
C THR A 230 -5.09 -4.09 14.95
N ALA A 231 -4.73 -5.30 15.39
CA ALA A 231 -5.29 -6.05 16.52
C ALA A 231 -6.82 -6.30 16.50
N GLY A 232 -7.49 -6.03 15.38
CA GLY A 232 -8.94 -6.16 15.21
C GLY A 232 -9.41 -7.55 14.76
N SER A 233 -10.72 -7.76 14.74
CA SER A 233 -11.35 -8.97 14.18
C SER A 233 -10.86 -9.26 12.76
N ASN A 234 -10.56 -10.52 12.49
CA ASN A 234 -10.23 -10.99 11.14
C ASN A 234 -11.49 -11.23 10.29
N ASP A 235 -12.69 -11.13 10.86
CA ASP A 235 -13.96 -11.42 10.18
C ASP A 235 -14.55 -10.18 9.52
N TYR A 236 -13.88 -9.69 8.47
CA TYR A 236 -14.35 -8.63 7.60
C TYR A 236 -14.34 -9.08 6.13
N SER A 237 -15.22 -8.52 5.31
CA SER A 237 -15.25 -8.69 3.86
C SER A 237 -14.27 -7.75 3.16
N PRO A 238 -13.88 -8.00 1.89
CA PRO A 238 -12.97 -7.11 1.17
C PRO A 238 -13.50 -5.68 1.02
N LEU A 239 -14.83 -5.51 1.04
CA LEU A 239 -15.51 -4.22 0.91
C LEU A 239 -15.49 -3.41 2.21
N GLU A 240 -15.29 -4.07 3.35
CA GLU A 240 -15.19 -3.41 4.65
C GLU A 240 -13.77 -2.89 4.94
N SER A 241 -12.75 -3.39 4.23
CA SER A 241 -11.34 -3.02 4.43
C SER A 241 -11.11 -1.51 4.33
N ALA A 242 -11.66 -0.85 3.31
CA ALA A 242 -11.54 0.61 3.15
C ALA A 242 -12.24 1.37 4.30
N GLY A 243 -13.37 0.85 4.79
CA GLY A 243 -14.06 1.41 5.95
C GLY A 243 -13.23 1.32 7.23
N ILE A 244 -12.52 0.20 7.43
CA ILE A 244 -11.60 0.04 8.57
C ILE A 244 -10.45 1.05 8.49
N VAL A 245 -9.82 1.20 7.33
CA VAL A 245 -8.74 2.19 7.11
C VAL A 245 -9.23 3.62 7.41
N LYS A 246 -10.42 3.98 6.91
CA LYS A 246 -11.05 5.28 7.19
C LYS A 246 -11.35 5.51 8.66
N ALA A 247 -11.81 4.48 9.37
CA ALA A 247 -12.09 4.56 10.79
C ALA A 247 -10.81 4.82 11.60
N ILE A 248 -9.74 4.06 11.31
CA ILE A 248 -8.41 4.26 11.92
C ILE A 248 -7.93 5.68 11.66
N TYR A 249 -7.93 6.13 10.39
CA TYR A 249 -7.51 7.49 10.03
C TYR A 249 -8.29 8.57 10.79
N THR A 250 -9.63 8.46 10.81
CA THR A 250 -10.49 9.44 11.48
C THR A 250 -10.25 9.46 12.99
N TYR A 251 -10.03 8.29 13.62
CA TYR A 251 -9.71 8.19 15.04
C TYR A 251 -8.37 8.86 15.35
N HIS A 252 -7.33 8.56 14.57
CA HIS A 252 -5.99 9.13 14.76
C HIS A 252 -6.05 10.66 14.65
N SER A 253 -6.72 11.19 13.63
CA SER A 253 -6.79 12.64 13.43
C SER A 253 -7.75 13.35 14.37
N LYS A 254 -9.01 12.92 14.50
CA LYS A 254 -10.03 13.66 15.28
C LYS A 254 -9.99 13.37 16.78
N THR A 255 -9.60 12.15 17.18
CA THR A 255 -9.57 11.75 18.60
C THR A 255 -8.19 11.90 19.20
N LEU A 256 -7.15 11.42 18.53
CA LEU A 256 -5.78 11.50 19.05
C LEU A 256 -5.08 12.81 18.68
N GLY A 257 -5.61 13.56 17.70
CA GLY A 257 -5.06 14.83 17.26
C GLY A 257 -3.82 14.67 16.37
N TRP A 258 -3.61 13.51 15.79
CA TRP A 258 -2.44 13.22 14.97
C TRP A 258 -2.57 13.83 13.58
N CYS A 259 -1.42 14.16 13.00
CA CYS A 259 -1.37 14.79 11.69
C CYS A 259 -1.85 13.90 10.55
N ASP A 260 -1.83 12.57 10.69
CA ASP A 260 -2.34 11.64 9.70
C ASP A 260 -2.55 10.25 10.35
N ILE A 261 -2.96 9.26 9.55
CA ILE A 261 -2.87 7.86 9.94
C ILE A 261 -1.40 7.47 10.21
N ALA A 262 -1.20 6.65 11.24
CA ALA A 262 0.10 6.22 11.76
C ALA A 262 1.04 5.60 10.70
N TYR A 263 0.48 4.68 9.92
CA TYR A 263 1.20 3.76 9.07
C TYR A 263 1.36 4.32 7.67
N ASN A 264 2.51 4.10 7.03
CA ASN A 264 2.69 4.48 5.63
C ASN A 264 1.79 3.65 4.70
N ALA A 265 1.49 2.39 5.05
CA ALA A 265 0.55 1.55 4.31
C ALA A 265 -0.18 0.55 5.23
N LEU A 266 -1.35 0.09 4.77
CA LEU A 266 -2.11 -0.97 5.42
C LEU A 266 -2.42 -2.09 4.42
N VAL A 267 -2.35 -3.35 4.86
CA VAL A 267 -2.58 -4.52 4.01
C VAL A 267 -3.62 -5.44 4.61
N ASP A 268 -4.66 -5.77 3.86
CA ASP A 268 -5.74 -6.63 4.34
C ASP A 268 -5.54 -8.13 4.05
N LYS A 269 -6.38 -8.98 4.64
CA LYS A 269 -6.34 -10.44 4.47
C LYS A 269 -6.61 -10.95 3.04
N TYR A 270 -7.03 -10.07 2.13
CA TYR A 270 -7.30 -10.36 0.73
C TYR A 270 -6.17 -9.87 -0.19
N GLY A 271 -5.13 -9.25 0.37
CA GLY A 271 -3.99 -8.70 -0.36
C GLY A 271 -4.23 -7.30 -0.93
N GLN A 272 -5.29 -6.60 -0.52
CA GLN A 272 -5.47 -5.19 -0.84
C GLN A 272 -4.46 -4.35 -0.06
N ILE A 273 -3.74 -3.47 -0.75
CA ILE A 273 -2.77 -2.55 -0.16
C ILE A 273 -3.36 -1.14 -0.23
N PHE A 274 -3.49 -0.49 0.91
CA PHE A 274 -3.99 0.87 1.05
C PHE A 274 -2.82 1.82 1.34
N GLU A 275 -2.75 2.93 0.60
CA GLU A 275 -1.87 4.04 0.93
C GLU A 275 -2.31 4.65 2.27
N GLY A 276 -1.41 4.69 3.25
CA GLY A 276 -1.63 5.27 4.57
C GLY A 276 -1.22 6.74 4.59
N SER A 277 -0.20 7.11 5.37
CA SER A 277 0.25 8.50 5.56
C SER A 277 0.52 9.24 4.23
N ALA A 278 0.05 10.48 4.14
CA ALA A 278 0.21 11.32 2.95
C ALA A 278 1.67 11.71 2.69
N GLY A 279 1.99 12.05 1.44
CA GLY A 279 3.33 12.50 1.00
C GLY A 279 3.94 11.63 -0.11
N GLY A 280 3.42 10.41 -0.24
CA GLY A 280 3.68 9.47 -1.33
C GLY A 280 4.57 8.30 -0.91
N LEU A 281 4.14 7.08 -1.27
CA LEU A 281 4.78 5.82 -0.84
C LEU A 281 6.21 5.60 -1.33
N THR A 282 6.66 6.33 -2.37
CA THR A 282 8.02 6.25 -2.89
C THR A 282 9.01 7.17 -2.18
N LYS A 283 8.52 8.05 -1.29
CA LYS A 283 9.33 9.01 -0.53
C LYS A 283 9.59 8.51 0.89
N PRO A 284 10.60 9.05 1.58
CA PRO A 284 10.86 8.74 2.98
C PRO A 284 9.92 9.53 3.90
N VAL A 285 8.60 9.29 3.81
CA VAL A 285 7.62 9.92 4.71
C VAL A 285 7.78 9.33 6.10
N GLU A 286 8.04 10.17 7.10
CA GLU A 286 8.05 9.75 8.51
C GLU A 286 6.60 9.51 8.98
N GLY A 287 6.32 8.31 9.47
CA GLY A 287 5.03 7.95 10.04
C GLY A 287 4.98 8.17 11.55
N PHE A 288 3.86 7.78 12.16
CA PHE A 288 3.66 7.79 13.61
C PHE A 288 3.21 6.38 14.02
N HIS A 289 4.06 5.38 13.77
CA HIS A 289 3.71 3.96 13.91
C HIS A 289 4.53 3.23 14.98
N THR A 290 5.71 3.72 15.33
CA THR A 290 6.61 3.08 16.32
C THR A 290 7.33 4.14 17.12
N GLY A 291 6.74 4.61 18.23
CA GLY A 291 7.35 5.64 19.07
C GLY A 291 8.77 5.25 19.50
N GLY A 292 9.72 6.16 19.34
CA GLY A 292 11.14 5.87 19.56
C GLY A 292 11.92 5.43 18.30
N PHE A 293 11.21 5.05 17.22
CA PHE A 293 11.77 4.52 15.96
C PHE A 293 10.97 4.96 14.73
N ASN A 294 10.20 6.05 14.81
CA ASN A 294 9.47 6.57 13.65
C ASN A 294 10.44 7.00 12.54
N ARG A 295 11.51 7.70 12.95
CA ARG A 295 12.56 8.22 12.07
C ARG A 295 13.31 7.13 11.30
N ASP A 296 13.59 7.41 10.03
CA ASP A 296 14.29 6.58 9.04
C ASP A 296 13.62 5.22 8.79
N THR A 297 12.37 5.02 9.22
CA THR A 297 11.64 3.76 9.02
C THR A 297 10.36 3.93 8.21
N TRP A 298 9.80 2.81 7.75
CA TRP A 298 8.58 2.79 6.96
C TRP A 298 7.62 1.72 7.49
N GLY A 299 6.47 2.15 8.01
CA GLY A 299 5.52 1.31 8.72
C GLY A 299 4.44 0.72 7.82
N VAL A 300 4.22 -0.60 7.94
CA VAL A 300 3.09 -1.30 7.32
C VAL A 300 2.26 -2.02 8.38
N ALA A 301 0.95 -1.81 8.39
CA ALA A 301 0.03 -2.53 9.28
C ALA A 301 -0.79 -3.59 8.53
N MET A 302 -0.74 -4.83 9.01
CA MET A 302 -1.65 -5.89 8.58
C MET A 302 -3.00 -5.71 9.29
N ILE A 303 -4.07 -5.50 8.52
CA ILE A 303 -5.41 -5.39 9.10
C ILE A 303 -5.81 -6.77 9.65
N GLY A 304 -6.08 -6.83 10.96
CA GLY A 304 -6.42 -8.06 11.68
C GLY A 304 -5.69 -8.24 13.01
N ASN A 305 -6.00 -9.34 13.70
CA ASN A 305 -5.36 -9.82 14.92
C ASN A 305 -4.67 -11.15 14.61
N PHE A 306 -3.38 -11.24 14.91
CA PHE A 306 -2.56 -12.40 14.60
C PHE A 306 -1.84 -12.98 15.82
N ASP A 307 -2.45 -12.86 17.00
CA ASP A 307 -1.93 -13.48 18.21
C ASP A 307 -1.99 -15.01 18.09
N ASP A 308 -3.16 -15.53 17.71
CA ASP A 308 -3.42 -16.97 17.62
C ASP A 308 -3.72 -17.47 16.20
N VAL A 309 -4.14 -16.56 15.30
CA VAL A 309 -4.51 -16.90 13.91
C VAL A 309 -3.48 -16.30 12.97
N ALA A 310 -2.87 -17.12 12.11
CA ALA A 310 -1.90 -16.62 11.15
C ALA A 310 -2.57 -15.70 10.08
N PRO A 311 -1.86 -14.67 9.58
CA PRO A 311 -2.27 -13.94 8.39
C PRO A 311 -2.46 -14.88 7.20
N THR A 312 -3.32 -14.50 6.24
CA THR A 312 -3.51 -15.33 5.05
C THR A 312 -2.24 -15.33 4.19
N PRO A 313 -1.99 -16.38 3.39
CA PRO A 313 -0.86 -16.40 2.45
C PRO A 313 -0.88 -15.22 1.47
N LEU A 314 -2.08 -14.73 1.09
CA LEU A 314 -2.22 -13.55 0.23
C LEU A 314 -1.75 -12.27 0.93
N GLN A 315 -2.08 -12.10 2.22
CA GLN A 315 -1.65 -10.96 3.01
C GLN A 315 -0.13 -10.95 3.21
N ILE A 316 0.45 -12.10 3.60
CA ILE A 316 1.91 -12.26 3.75
C ILE A 316 2.63 -11.94 2.44
N ARG A 317 2.13 -12.47 1.30
CA ARG A 317 2.68 -12.17 -0.01
C ARG A 317 2.58 -10.69 -0.38
N ALA A 318 1.43 -10.06 -0.11
CA ALA A 318 1.22 -8.64 -0.39
C ALA A 318 2.16 -7.76 0.45
N VAL A 319 2.32 -8.05 1.75
CA VAL A 319 3.27 -7.35 2.63
C VAL A 319 4.70 -7.55 2.16
N GLY A 320 5.13 -8.80 1.90
CA GLY A 320 6.48 -9.08 1.41
C GLY A 320 6.79 -8.35 0.10
N ARG A 321 5.87 -8.38 -0.88
CA ARG A 321 6.05 -7.65 -2.14
C ARG A 321 6.07 -6.13 -1.96
N LEU A 322 5.21 -5.59 -1.10
CA LEU A 322 5.20 -4.15 -0.78
C LEU A 322 6.52 -3.70 -0.17
N LEU A 323 7.04 -4.47 0.80
CA LEU A 323 8.31 -4.16 1.45
C LEU A 323 9.50 -4.37 0.52
N GLY A 324 9.50 -5.40 -0.33
CA GLY A 324 10.53 -5.60 -1.35
C GLY A 324 10.57 -4.45 -2.36
N TRP A 325 9.41 -3.98 -2.82
CA TRP A 325 9.31 -2.77 -3.65
C TRP A 325 9.85 -1.53 -2.94
N ARG A 326 9.39 -1.28 -1.70
CA ARG A 326 9.75 -0.09 -0.95
C ARG A 326 11.24 -0.05 -0.60
N LEU A 327 11.78 -1.14 -0.05
CA LEU A 327 13.19 -1.23 0.31
C LEU A 327 14.09 -1.28 -0.92
N GLY A 328 13.62 -1.83 -2.04
CA GLY A 328 14.29 -1.75 -3.33
C GLY A 328 14.51 -0.31 -3.80
N ILE A 329 13.50 0.56 -3.67
CA ILE A 329 13.65 2.02 -3.93
C ILE A 329 14.66 2.67 -2.98
N ALA A 330 14.72 2.20 -1.74
CA ALA A 330 15.61 2.72 -0.72
C ALA A 330 17.05 2.13 -0.80
N GLU A 331 17.30 1.22 -1.74
CA GLU A 331 18.56 0.47 -1.85
C GLU A 331 18.94 -0.30 -0.57
N VAL A 332 17.93 -0.79 0.16
CA VAL A 332 18.10 -1.60 1.38
C VAL A 332 17.83 -3.06 1.05
N ASP A 333 18.79 -3.95 1.36
CA ASP A 333 18.58 -5.40 1.26
C ASP A 333 17.58 -5.86 2.35
N PRO A 334 16.42 -6.44 1.98
CA PRO A 334 15.40 -6.91 2.93
C PRO A 334 15.89 -7.92 3.97
N LYS A 335 16.99 -8.63 3.73
CA LYS A 335 17.59 -9.62 4.65
C LYS A 335 18.78 -9.08 5.43
N SER A 336 19.14 -7.82 5.23
CA SER A 336 20.25 -7.19 5.94
C SER A 336 19.91 -6.84 7.38
N MET A 337 20.95 -6.48 8.14
CA MET A 337 20.83 -5.87 9.46
C MET A 337 21.15 -4.39 9.36
N VAL A 338 20.44 -3.58 10.14
CA VAL A 338 20.56 -2.12 10.20
C VAL A 338 20.83 -1.66 11.63
N GLU A 339 21.40 -0.47 11.75
CA GLU A 339 21.63 0.20 13.02
C GLU A 339 20.78 1.46 13.10
N LEU A 340 19.79 1.48 13.99
CA LEU A 340 18.84 2.58 14.16
C LEU A 340 19.03 3.22 15.54
N GLU A 341 19.10 4.55 15.60
CA GLU A 341 19.13 5.28 16.86
C GLU A 341 17.72 5.44 17.39
N SER A 342 17.50 5.08 18.66
CA SER A 342 16.21 5.33 19.29
C SER A 342 16.09 6.78 19.73
N THR A 343 14.98 7.44 19.45
CA THR A 343 14.65 8.76 20.03
C THR A 343 14.25 8.63 21.51
N GLY A 344 13.87 7.42 21.94
CA GLY A 344 13.44 7.10 23.30
C GLY A 344 12.02 7.58 23.58
N SER A 345 11.27 6.78 24.34
CA SER A 345 9.94 7.10 24.85
C SER A 345 9.55 6.07 25.92
N SER A 346 8.46 6.31 26.62
CA SER A 346 7.80 5.31 27.48
C SER A 346 7.24 4.11 26.71
N TYR A 347 7.17 4.19 25.38
CA TYR A 347 6.59 3.16 24.51
C TYR A 347 7.63 2.21 23.92
N THR A 348 8.93 2.55 23.98
CA THR A 348 10.02 1.69 23.54
C THR A 348 10.75 1.02 24.72
N THR A 349 11.28 -0.17 24.50
CA THR A 349 12.22 -0.84 25.42
C THR A 349 13.65 -0.32 25.29
N VAL A 350 13.94 0.49 24.26
CA VAL A 350 15.29 0.98 23.93
C VAL A 350 15.47 2.41 24.44
N PRO A 351 16.52 2.71 25.24
CA PRO A 351 16.76 4.07 25.71
C PRO A 351 17.04 5.06 24.57
N GLY A 352 16.60 6.31 24.74
CA GLY A 352 16.93 7.39 23.80
C GLY A 352 18.44 7.59 23.63
N GLY A 353 18.87 7.78 22.39
CA GLY A 353 20.27 7.88 21.95
C GLY A 353 21.00 6.53 21.84
N ALA A 354 20.37 5.41 22.18
CA ALA A 354 20.98 4.09 21.99
C ALA A 354 20.82 3.62 20.55
N ILE A 355 21.83 2.91 20.04
CA ILE A 355 21.81 2.29 18.71
C ILE A 355 21.32 0.85 18.83
N ALA A 356 20.16 0.55 18.25
CA ALA A 356 19.62 -0.80 18.13
C ALA A 356 20.06 -1.45 16.81
N LYS A 357 20.55 -2.69 16.88
CA LYS A 357 20.87 -3.50 15.70
C LYS A 357 19.71 -4.43 15.38
N LEU A 358 19.01 -4.16 14.28
CA LEU A 358 17.74 -4.79 13.92
C LEU A 358 17.80 -5.37 12.51
N PRO A 359 17.00 -6.39 12.16
CA PRO A 359 16.78 -6.74 10.76
C PRO A 359 16.19 -5.55 9.98
N ALA A 360 16.50 -5.42 8.69
CA ALA A 360 15.95 -4.36 7.84
C ALA A 360 14.42 -4.39 7.75
N ILE A 361 13.81 -5.57 7.91
CA ILE A 361 12.38 -5.74 8.14
C ILE A 361 12.21 -6.33 9.53
N PHE A 362 11.67 -5.56 10.46
CA PHE A 362 11.44 -5.97 11.85
C PHE A 362 10.00 -5.62 12.26
N THR A 363 9.64 -5.91 13.50
CA THR A 363 8.29 -5.74 14.02
C THR A 363 8.22 -4.71 15.13
N HIS A 364 7.03 -4.18 15.40
CA HIS A 364 6.81 -3.28 16.51
C HIS A 364 7.34 -3.84 17.83
N ARG A 365 7.04 -5.11 18.14
CA ARG A 365 7.49 -5.78 19.37
C ARG A 365 9.01 -5.90 19.52
N ASP A 366 9.79 -5.81 18.45
CA ASP A 366 11.26 -5.90 18.55
C ASP A 366 11.86 -4.66 19.22
N VAL A 367 11.10 -3.55 19.28
CA VAL A 367 11.55 -2.28 19.88
C VAL A 367 10.53 -1.64 20.82
N GLY A 368 9.27 -2.08 20.81
CA GLY A 368 8.15 -1.50 21.55
C GLY A 368 7.63 -2.37 22.69
N ASN A 369 6.93 -1.74 23.64
CA ASN A 369 6.22 -2.41 24.73
C ASN A 369 4.85 -2.95 24.26
N THR A 370 4.84 -3.86 23.29
CA THR A 370 3.61 -4.38 22.66
C THR A 370 3.82 -5.81 22.14
N ASP A 371 2.72 -6.55 21.96
CA ASP A 371 2.71 -7.83 21.27
C ASP A 371 2.59 -7.69 19.74
N CYS A 372 2.37 -6.49 19.20
CA CYS A 372 2.23 -6.26 17.76
C CYS A 372 3.46 -6.78 16.95
N PRO A 373 3.29 -7.56 15.85
CA PRO A 373 2.08 -7.85 15.08
C PRO A 373 1.32 -9.12 15.50
N GLY A 374 1.52 -9.62 16.71
CA GLY A 374 0.97 -10.87 17.23
C GLY A 374 1.86 -12.08 16.96
N ASN A 375 1.71 -13.14 17.77
CA ASN A 375 2.63 -14.27 17.79
C ASN A 375 2.63 -15.07 16.49
N ALA A 376 1.46 -15.30 15.88
CA ALA A 376 1.34 -16.07 14.64
C ALA A 376 1.94 -15.31 13.45
N ALA A 377 1.78 -13.98 13.39
CA ALA A 377 2.44 -13.16 12.37
C ALA A 377 3.96 -13.04 12.61
N TYR A 378 4.39 -12.88 13.86
CA TYR A 378 5.81 -12.78 14.21
C TYR A 378 6.61 -14.02 13.77
N ALA A 379 6.00 -15.20 13.88
CA ALA A 379 6.59 -16.45 13.40
C ALA A 379 6.83 -16.50 11.88
N LEU A 380 6.17 -15.64 11.09
CA LEU A 380 6.26 -15.58 9.63
C LEU A 380 7.18 -14.46 9.12
N MET A 381 7.89 -13.76 10.00
CA MET A 381 8.75 -12.65 9.59
C MET A 381 9.89 -13.06 8.65
N ASP A 382 10.41 -14.28 8.77
CA ASP A 382 11.40 -14.80 7.83
C ASP A 382 10.80 -15.06 6.44
N GLU A 383 9.54 -15.48 6.36
CA GLU A 383 8.83 -15.63 5.09
C GLU A 383 8.59 -14.27 4.42
N ILE A 384 8.20 -13.25 5.19
CA ILE A 384 8.05 -11.87 4.68
C ILE A 384 9.38 -11.36 4.11
N ARG A 385 10.50 -11.54 4.84
CA ARG A 385 11.85 -11.16 4.39
C ARG A 385 12.26 -11.90 3.13
N GLU A 386 11.96 -13.19 3.05
CA GLU A 386 12.25 -14.01 1.87
C GLU A 386 11.48 -13.49 0.64
N ILE A 387 10.17 -13.31 0.76
CA ILE A 387 9.33 -12.76 -0.33
C ILE A 387 9.81 -11.37 -0.76
N ALA A 388 10.16 -10.50 0.20
CA ALA A 388 10.67 -9.17 -0.08
C ALA A 388 12.02 -9.22 -0.83
N SER A 389 12.92 -10.12 -0.44
CA SER A 389 14.22 -10.29 -1.10
C SER A 389 14.11 -10.78 -2.55
N HIS A 390 13.03 -11.50 -2.87
CA HIS A 390 12.71 -12.01 -4.20
C HIS A 390 11.76 -11.09 -4.99
N PHE A 391 11.55 -9.84 -4.57
CA PHE A 391 10.62 -8.93 -5.27
C PHE A 391 10.98 -8.68 -6.74
N ASN A 392 12.28 -8.67 -7.06
CA ASN A 392 12.79 -8.52 -8.43
C ASN A 392 12.89 -9.85 -9.18
N ASP A 393 12.64 -10.98 -8.52
CA ASP A 393 12.64 -12.28 -9.15
C ASP A 393 11.32 -12.54 -9.87
N PRO A 394 11.34 -13.29 -10.97
CA PRO A 394 10.13 -13.67 -11.68
C PRO A 394 9.22 -14.48 -10.75
N PRO A 395 7.95 -14.08 -10.56
CA PRO A 395 7.06 -14.86 -9.71
C PRO A 395 6.79 -16.24 -10.31
N GLU A 396 6.44 -17.19 -9.46
CA GLU A 396 6.16 -18.57 -9.88
C GLU A 396 5.03 -18.63 -10.90
N GLU A 397 4.02 -17.77 -10.79
CA GLU A 397 2.92 -17.68 -11.76
C GLU A 397 3.41 -17.24 -13.14
N LEU A 398 4.42 -16.37 -13.20
CA LEU A 398 5.05 -15.97 -14.46
C LEU A 398 5.75 -17.17 -15.11
N LEU A 399 6.55 -17.91 -14.33
CA LEU A 399 7.21 -19.11 -14.83
C LEU A 399 6.21 -20.15 -15.33
N LYS A 400 5.15 -20.41 -14.54
CA LYS A 400 4.05 -21.31 -14.92
C LYS A 400 3.30 -20.85 -16.16
N SER A 401 3.15 -19.54 -16.38
CA SER A 401 2.48 -19.02 -17.58
C SER A 401 3.26 -19.28 -18.87
N LEU A 402 4.57 -19.50 -18.77
CA LEU A 402 5.44 -19.81 -19.90
C LEU A 402 5.57 -21.33 -20.11
N GLU A 403 5.34 -22.14 -19.07
CA GLU A 403 5.48 -23.61 -19.12
C GLU A 403 4.69 -24.25 -20.28
N GLY A 404 5.34 -25.15 -21.00
CA GLY A 404 4.75 -25.86 -22.14
C GLY A 404 4.87 -25.13 -23.49
N GLY A 405 5.26 -23.85 -23.51
CA GLY A 405 5.54 -23.08 -24.74
C GLY A 405 6.92 -23.34 -25.33
N ALA A 406 7.06 -23.12 -26.65
CA ALA A 406 8.33 -23.27 -27.36
C ALA A 406 9.39 -22.24 -26.88
N ILE A 407 8.95 -21.06 -26.45
CA ILE A 407 9.82 -20.03 -25.86
C ILE A 407 10.42 -20.55 -24.55
N TYR A 408 9.59 -21.12 -23.68
CA TYR A 408 10.03 -21.66 -22.40
C TYR A 408 10.96 -22.85 -22.56
N GLN A 409 10.65 -23.79 -23.46
CA GLN A 409 11.53 -24.91 -23.78
C GLN A 409 12.90 -24.41 -24.25
N ARG A 410 12.94 -23.44 -25.16
CA ARG A 410 14.20 -22.87 -25.65
C ARG A 410 14.96 -22.13 -24.56
N TRP A 411 14.28 -21.39 -23.68
CA TRP A 411 14.90 -20.73 -22.55
C TRP A 411 15.52 -21.74 -21.57
N GLN A 412 14.87 -22.87 -21.30
CA GLN A 412 15.44 -23.96 -20.51
C GLN A 412 16.70 -24.55 -21.16
N GLU A 413 16.67 -24.82 -22.48
CA GLU A 413 17.83 -25.31 -23.23
C GLU A 413 19.05 -24.38 -23.16
N LEU A 414 18.80 -23.06 -23.09
CA LEU A 414 19.86 -22.04 -22.94
C LEU A 414 20.39 -21.92 -21.51
N GLY A 415 19.88 -22.69 -20.55
CA GLY A 415 20.31 -22.67 -19.15
C GLY A 415 19.38 -21.93 -18.19
N ALA A 416 18.13 -21.66 -18.60
CA ALA A 416 17.09 -21.02 -17.78
C ALA A 416 17.58 -19.70 -17.14
N MET A 417 17.49 -19.57 -15.81
CA MET A 417 17.92 -18.38 -15.06
C MET A 417 19.40 -18.02 -15.29
N ASN A 418 20.23 -19.01 -15.64
CA ASN A 418 21.66 -18.81 -15.91
C ASN A 418 21.95 -18.55 -17.40
N SER A 419 20.92 -18.47 -18.24
CA SER A 419 21.07 -18.21 -19.68
C SER A 419 21.49 -16.77 -19.96
N VAL A 420 21.84 -16.51 -21.23
CA VAL A 420 22.11 -15.16 -21.76
C VAL A 420 20.90 -14.22 -21.63
N LEU A 421 19.69 -14.76 -21.53
CA LEU A 421 18.45 -13.99 -21.36
C LEU A 421 18.16 -13.66 -19.88
N GLY A 422 18.59 -14.52 -18.94
CA GLY A 422 18.29 -14.40 -17.52
C GLY A 422 16.83 -14.74 -17.18
N ALA A 423 16.30 -14.12 -16.13
CA ALA A 423 14.95 -14.32 -15.64
C ALA A 423 13.88 -13.81 -16.63
N PRO A 424 12.75 -14.52 -16.82
CA PRO A 424 11.62 -13.99 -17.58
C PRO A 424 11.05 -12.73 -16.92
N THR A 425 10.60 -11.79 -17.73
CA THR A 425 9.99 -10.55 -17.24
C THR A 425 8.56 -10.37 -17.75
N SER A 426 8.07 -11.20 -18.68
CA SER A 426 6.68 -11.17 -19.17
C SER A 426 6.14 -12.56 -19.53
N PRO A 427 4.80 -12.75 -19.51
CA PRO A 427 4.18 -13.91 -20.15
C PRO A 427 4.41 -13.87 -21.68
N GLU A 428 4.04 -14.94 -22.38
CA GLU A 428 4.02 -14.94 -23.85
C GLU A 428 2.92 -13.99 -24.36
N ALA A 429 3.27 -13.13 -25.31
CA ALA A 429 2.38 -12.19 -25.98
C ALA A 429 2.40 -12.39 -27.51
N ASP A 430 1.40 -11.87 -28.21
CA ASP A 430 1.33 -11.90 -29.67
C ASP A 430 2.27 -10.84 -30.28
N GLY A 431 3.12 -11.25 -31.21
CA GLY A 431 3.96 -10.39 -32.05
C GLY A 431 3.41 -10.23 -33.47
N ALA A 432 4.16 -9.54 -34.33
CA ALA A 432 3.79 -9.40 -35.74
C ALA A 432 3.78 -10.77 -36.47
N ASP A 433 2.97 -10.86 -37.54
CA ASP A 433 2.92 -12.01 -38.45
C ASP A 433 2.68 -13.37 -37.77
N GLY A 434 1.90 -13.38 -36.69
CA GLY A 434 1.56 -14.60 -35.94
C GLY A 434 2.72 -15.13 -35.08
N ALA A 435 3.75 -14.32 -34.87
CA ALA A 435 4.80 -14.61 -33.90
C ALA A 435 4.25 -14.53 -32.46
N ARG A 436 4.98 -15.18 -31.55
CA ARG A 436 4.85 -15.02 -30.11
C ARG A 436 6.15 -14.47 -29.57
N TYR A 437 6.12 -13.75 -28.46
CA TYR A 437 7.35 -13.36 -27.79
C TYR A 437 7.18 -13.33 -26.28
N ALA A 438 8.30 -13.40 -25.57
CA ALA A 438 8.38 -13.08 -24.15
C ALA A 438 9.67 -12.29 -23.89
N THR A 439 9.61 -11.37 -22.93
CA THR A 439 10.76 -10.57 -22.49
C THR A 439 11.46 -11.23 -21.31
N PHE A 440 12.76 -10.98 -21.21
CA PHE A 440 13.64 -11.48 -20.16
C PHE A 440 14.55 -10.34 -19.69
N ALA A 441 15.16 -10.49 -18.52
CA ALA A 441 15.99 -9.47 -17.88
C ALA A 441 17.13 -8.92 -18.76
N LYS A 442 17.60 -9.68 -19.76
CA LYS A 442 18.72 -9.32 -20.64
C LYS A 442 18.39 -9.37 -22.15
N GLY A 443 17.11 -9.44 -22.51
CA GLY A 443 16.68 -9.49 -23.92
C GLY A 443 15.28 -10.04 -24.10
N ALA A 444 14.99 -10.58 -25.28
CA ALA A 444 13.70 -11.20 -25.57
C ALA A 444 13.87 -12.51 -26.35
N MET A 445 12.85 -13.37 -26.29
CA MET A 445 12.73 -14.54 -27.14
C MET A 445 11.53 -14.35 -28.06
N TYR A 446 11.73 -14.47 -29.36
CA TYR A 446 10.65 -14.45 -30.35
C TYR A 446 10.51 -15.83 -30.97
N TRP A 447 9.28 -16.33 -31.04
CA TRP A 447 8.93 -17.56 -31.71
C TRP A 447 8.08 -17.28 -32.95
N SER A 448 8.35 -17.98 -34.04
CA SER A 448 7.43 -18.07 -35.18
C SER A 448 7.32 -19.51 -35.66
N PRO A 449 6.23 -19.88 -36.37
CA PRO A 449 6.11 -21.21 -36.99
C PRO A 449 7.28 -21.55 -37.93
N THR A 450 7.88 -20.54 -38.55
CA THR A 450 8.92 -20.70 -39.57
C THR A 450 10.32 -20.82 -38.97
N THR A 451 10.60 -20.09 -37.89
CA THR A 451 11.96 -19.94 -37.34
C THR A 451 12.15 -20.60 -35.97
N GLY A 452 11.07 -21.04 -35.32
CA GLY A 452 11.11 -21.47 -33.93
C GLY A 452 11.47 -20.32 -32.99
N ALA A 453 11.82 -20.64 -31.74
CA ALA A 453 12.17 -19.65 -30.72
C ALA A 453 13.63 -19.19 -30.88
N GLN A 454 13.82 -17.89 -31.11
CA GLN A 454 15.12 -17.25 -31.32
C GLN A 454 15.36 -16.14 -30.29
N PRO A 455 16.48 -16.20 -29.54
CA PRO A 455 16.83 -15.19 -28.54
C PRO A 455 17.47 -13.97 -29.20
N VAL A 456 17.14 -12.78 -28.73
CA VAL A 456 17.77 -11.51 -29.13
C VAL A 456 18.23 -10.80 -27.86
N THR A 457 19.54 -10.50 -27.76
CA THR A 457 20.15 -10.01 -26.51
C THR A 457 21.11 -8.84 -26.73
N GLY A 458 21.44 -8.14 -25.64
CA GLY A 458 22.51 -7.14 -25.59
C GLY A 458 22.40 -6.03 -26.64
N ALA A 459 23.54 -5.59 -27.17
CA ALA A 459 23.59 -4.47 -28.11
C ALA A 459 22.83 -4.73 -29.42
N ILE A 460 22.66 -5.99 -29.82
CA ILE A 460 21.85 -6.34 -31.00
C ILE A 460 20.37 -6.11 -30.70
N TYR A 461 19.91 -6.51 -29.51
CA TYR A 461 18.55 -6.23 -29.05
C TYR A 461 18.26 -4.73 -28.97
N ASP A 462 19.17 -3.95 -28.38
CA ASP A 462 19.02 -2.49 -28.27
C ASP A 462 18.97 -1.81 -29.65
N ALA A 463 19.80 -2.27 -30.59
CA ALA A 463 19.79 -1.75 -31.95
C ALA A 463 18.50 -2.13 -32.69
N TRP A 464 18.03 -3.36 -32.57
CA TRP A 464 16.78 -3.81 -33.17
C TRP A 464 15.56 -3.11 -32.57
N ALA A 465 15.56 -2.86 -31.26
CA ALA A 465 14.58 -2.03 -30.57
C ALA A 465 14.50 -0.62 -31.15
N SER A 466 15.66 0.01 -31.42
CA SER A 466 15.73 1.34 -32.04
C SER A 466 15.13 1.39 -33.45
N LEU A 467 15.04 0.22 -34.11
CA LEU A 467 14.45 0.03 -35.42
C LEU A 467 12.97 -0.41 -35.35
N SER A 468 12.31 -0.30 -34.19
CA SER A 468 10.92 -0.73 -33.97
C SER A 468 10.69 -2.25 -33.98
N TYR A 469 11.69 -3.02 -33.50
CA TYR A 469 11.59 -4.46 -33.27
C TYR A 469 11.10 -5.24 -34.52
N GLU A 470 10.17 -6.18 -34.34
CA GLU A 470 9.66 -7.05 -35.41
C GLU A 470 8.82 -6.31 -36.44
N ARG A 471 8.35 -5.10 -36.13
CA ARG A 471 7.65 -4.21 -37.06
C ARG A 471 8.61 -3.32 -37.85
N GLY A 472 9.89 -3.37 -37.50
CA GLY A 472 10.96 -2.68 -38.16
C GLY A 472 11.34 -3.26 -39.52
N PRO A 473 12.27 -2.61 -40.23
CA PRO A 473 12.71 -3.03 -41.56
C PRO A 473 13.38 -4.41 -41.59
N LEU A 474 13.84 -4.92 -40.44
CA LEU A 474 14.50 -6.23 -40.33
C LEU A 474 13.53 -7.40 -40.16
N GLY A 475 12.34 -7.16 -39.62
CA GLY A 475 11.38 -8.21 -39.26
C GLY A 475 11.84 -9.06 -38.06
N LEU A 476 11.31 -10.28 -37.96
CA LEU A 476 11.60 -11.23 -36.87
C LEU A 476 13.01 -11.81 -36.95
N PRO A 477 13.61 -12.20 -35.81
CA PRO A 477 14.87 -12.95 -35.80
C PRO A 477 14.68 -14.35 -36.42
N THR A 478 15.64 -14.74 -37.24
CA THR A 478 15.67 -16.05 -37.92
C THR A 478 16.78 -16.96 -37.38
N SER A 479 17.66 -16.44 -36.52
CA SER A 479 18.68 -17.20 -35.80
C SER A 479 18.95 -16.61 -34.42
N ALA A 480 19.59 -17.40 -33.55
CA ALA A 480 20.30 -16.89 -32.39
C ALA A 480 21.56 -16.12 -32.85
N GLU A 481 22.24 -15.47 -31.90
CA GLU A 481 23.54 -14.86 -32.13
C GLU A 481 24.58 -15.88 -32.61
N ILE A 482 25.20 -15.60 -33.74
CA ILE A 482 26.34 -16.32 -34.31
C ILE A 482 27.61 -15.66 -33.79
N GLN A 483 28.34 -16.41 -32.97
CA GLN A 483 29.57 -15.93 -32.34
C GLN A 483 30.75 -16.07 -33.32
N GLU A 484 31.25 -14.95 -33.83
CA GLU A 484 32.47 -14.91 -34.65
C GLU A 484 33.64 -14.27 -33.85
N PRO A 485 34.91 -14.46 -34.27
CA PRO A 485 36.06 -13.96 -33.52
C PRO A 485 36.08 -12.44 -33.31
N LEU A 486 35.65 -11.66 -34.31
CA LEU A 486 35.71 -10.19 -34.29
C LEU A 486 34.34 -9.51 -34.17
N ARG A 487 33.25 -10.26 -34.38
CA ARG A 487 31.89 -9.74 -34.33
C ARG A 487 30.89 -10.79 -33.84
N ILE A 488 29.71 -10.33 -33.47
CA ILE A 488 28.53 -11.15 -33.21
C ILE A 488 27.52 -10.80 -34.30
N THR A 489 26.96 -11.80 -34.96
CA THR A 489 26.05 -11.62 -36.08
C THR A 489 24.70 -12.27 -35.77
N GLN A 490 23.60 -11.59 -36.07
CA GLN A 490 22.26 -12.17 -35.93
C GLN A 490 21.44 -11.93 -37.20
N ASN A 491 20.80 -13.00 -37.68
CA ASN A 491 19.97 -12.94 -38.87
C ASN A 491 18.52 -12.59 -38.51
N PHE A 492 17.91 -11.78 -39.35
CA PHE A 492 16.50 -11.39 -39.32
C PHE A 492 15.87 -11.71 -40.68
N GLN A 493 14.54 -11.64 -40.79
CA GLN A 493 13.81 -11.97 -42.02
C GLN A 493 14.28 -11.16 -43.24
N HIS A 494 14.67 -9.90 -43.04
CA HIS A 494 14.96 -8.95 -44.12
C HIS A 494 16.38 -8.36 -44.05
N GLY A 495 17.22 -8.86 -43.14
CA GLY A 495 18.58 -8.35 -42.99
C GLY A 495 19.35 -9.00 -41.85
N VAL A 496 20.47 -8.37 -41.50
CA VAL A 496 21.42 -8.88 -40.51
C VAL A 496 21.89 -7.74 -39.62
N LEU A 497 21.99 -7.97 -38.31
CA LEU A 497 22.72 -7.07 -37.40
C LEU A 497 24.08 -7.66 -37.06
N ASN A 498 25.10 -6.80 -37.08
CA ASN A 498 26.46 -7.16 -36.71
C ASN A 498 26.96 -6.25 -35.58
N PHE A 499 27.31 -6.83 -34.44
CA PHE A 499 27.97 -6.15 -33.33
C PHE A 499 29.48 -6.39 -33.40
N GLN A 500 30.28 -5.33 -33.49
CA GLN A 500 31.74 -5.44 -33.51
C GLN A 500 32.31 -5.47 -32.08
N ARG A 501 33.05 -6.54 -31.75
CA ARG A 501 33.57 -6.74 -30.38
C ARG A 501 34.60 -5.68 -29.95
N LEU A 502 35.40 -5.18 -30.89
CA LEU A 502 36.48 -4.24 -30.60
C LEU A 502 35.98 -2.80 -30.38
N THR A 503 34.93 -2.40 -31.08
CA THR A 503 34.46 -1.02 -31.09
C THR A 503 33.14 -0.83 -30.34
N GLY A 504 32.39 -1.91 -30.11
CA GLY A 504 31.03 -1.85 -29.57
C GLY A 504 29.98 -1.38 -30.58
N ASN A 505 30.37 -1.14 -31.84
CA ASN A 505 29.45 -0.61 -32.86
C ASN A 505 28.53 -1.70 -33.39
N VAL A 506 27.27 -1.35 -33.62
CA VAL A 506 26.30 -2.20 -34.33
C VAL A 506 26.11 -1.66 -35.74
N SER A 507 26.02 -2.53 -36.73
CA SER A 507 25.65 -2.18 -38.10
C SER A 507 24.56 -3.10 -38.61
N GLU A 508 23.57 -2.54 -39.30
CA GLU A 508 22.62 -3.32 -40.09
C GLU A 508 23.14 -3.59 -41.50
N VAL A 509 22.75 -4.72 -42.05
CA VAL A 509 22.95 -5.07 -43.46
C VAL A 509 21.60 -5.45 -44.07
N VAL A 510 21.11 -4.61 -44.97
CA VAL A 510 19.85 -4.81 -45.70
C VAL A 510 20.14 -4.69 -47.19
N ASN A 511 19.75 -5.70 -47.98
CA ASN A 511 20.02 -5.75 -49.43
C ASN A 511 21.51 -5.53 -49.81
N GLY A 512 22.43 -5.97 -48.94
CA GLY A 512 23.87 -5.81 -49.14
C GLY A 512 24.44 -4.43 -48.80
N ILE A 513 23.61 -3.48 -48.36
CA ILE A 513 24.04 -2.15 -47.89
C ILE A 513 24.28 -2.22 -46.39
N THR A 514 25.47 -1.82 -45.95
CA THR A 514 25.84 -1.77 -44.52
C THR A 514 25.65 -0.36 -43.97
N THR A 515 24.81 -0.21 -42.95
CA THR A 515 24.53 1.07 -42.28
C THR A 515 24.95 0.98 -40.81
N PRO A 516 25.84 1.85 -40.31
CA PRO A 516 26.14 1.94 -38.88
C PRO A 516 24.92 2.42 -38.10
N LEU A 517 24.60 1.77 -36.97
CA LEU A 517 23.54 2.17 -36.04
C LEU A 517 24.14 2.83 -34.80
N ALA A 518 23.49 3.87 -34.31
CA ALA A 518 23.86 4.52 -33.06
C ALA A 518 23.37 3.68 -31.87
N THR A 519 24.27 3.28 -30.97
CA THR A 519 23.97 2.42 -29.81
C THR A 519 23.36 3.17 -28.62
N LYS A 520 22.76 4.34 -28.83
CA LYS A 520 22.21 5.12 -27.71
C LYS A 520 20.87 4.50 -27.30
N PRO A 521 20.71 4.02 -26.05
CA PRO A 521 19.43 3.50 -25.59
C PRO A 521 18.37 4.60 -25.69
N PRO A 522 17.10 4.27 -25.98
CA PRO A 522 16.02 5.25 -25.96
C PRO A 522 16.00 5.95 -24.59
N SER A 523 16.28 7.25 -24.56
CA SER A 523 16.21 8.06 -23.34
C SER A 523 14.75 8.43 -23.10
N GLY A 524 14.06 7.60 -22.31
CA GLY A 524 12.71 7.84 -21.82
C GLY A 524 12.46 6.97 -20.58
N PRO A 525 11.43 7.25 -19.77
CA PRO A 525 11.06 6.35 -18.69
C PRO A 525 10.86 4.94 -19.26
N MET A 526 11.16 3.91 -18.46
CA MET A 526 10.92 2.51 -18.81
C MET A 526 9.39 2.29 -18.87
N VAL A 527 8.78 2.76 -19.95
CA VAL A 527 7.38 2.49 -20.32
C VAL A 527 7.37 1.07 -20.87
N PRO A 528 6.38 0.22 -20.54
CA PRO A 528 6.21 -1.05 -21.24
C PRO A 528 6.13 -0.75 -22.74
N PRO A 529 7.13 -1.15 -23.54
CA PRO A 529 6.97 -1.09 -24.97
C PRO A 529 5.87 -2.11 -25.29
N GLU A 530 5.01 -1.80 -26.27
CA GLU A 530 4.08 -2.76 -26.90
C GLU A 530 2.66 -2.90 -26.33
N HIS A 531 2.03 -1.82 -25.88
CA HIS A 531 0.57 -1.72 -25.88
C HIS A 531 0.08 -0.54 -26.72
N PHE A 532 -0.10 -0.76 -28.02
CA PHE A 532 -1.15 -0.08 -28.80
C PHE A 532 -1.65 -1.02 -29.90
N SER A 533 -2.58 -1.90 -29.52
CA SER A 533 -3.55 -2.47 -30.46
C SER A 533 -4.93 -2.08 -29.97
N LEU A 534 -5.53 -1.07 -30.62
CA LEU A 534 -6.99 -1.00 -30.65
C LEU A 534 -7.48 -2.21 -31.46
N PRO A 535 -8.56 -2.89 -31.04
CA PRO A 535 -9.12 -4.01 -31.78
C PRO A 535 -9.56 -3.56 -33.18
N ILE A 536 -8.91 -4.10 -34.21
CA ILE A 536 -9.40 -4.00 -35.59
C ILE A 536 -10.59 -4.96 -35.68
N HIS A 537 -11.80 -4.42 -35.70
CA HIS A 537 -12.99 -5.19 -36.05
C HIS A 537 -12.82 -5.78 -37.46
N PRO A 538 -13.05 -7.08 -37.67
CA PRO A 538 -13.10 -7.64 -39.02
C PRO A 538 -14.34 -7.09 -39.74
N ILE A 539 -14.11 -6.45 -40.88
CA ILE A 539 -15.14 -6.15 -41.87
C ILE A 539 -15.57 -7.50 -42.47
N ILE A 540 -16.83 -7.87 -42.25
CA ILE A 540 -17.47 -9.00 -42.93
C ILE A 540 -18.10 -8.46 -44.23
N PRO A 541 -18.01 -9.19 -45.36
CA PRO A 541 -18.52 -8.76 -46.68
C PRO A 541 -20.03 -8.54 -46.76
#